data_AF-A0A0J7K0V5-F1
#
_entry.id   AF-A0A0J7K0V5-F1
#
_cell.length_a   1.000
_cell.length_b   1.000
_cell.length_c   1.000
_cell.angle_alpha   90.00
_cell.angle_beta   90.00
_cell.angle_gamma   90.00
#
_symmetry.space_group_name_H-M   'P 1'
#
loop_
_entity.id
_entity.type
_entity.pdbx_description
1 polymer ?
#
loop_
_entity_poly.entity_id
_entity_poly.type
_entity_poly.pdbx_seq_one_letter_code
_entity_poly.pdbx_strand_id
1 'polypeptide(L)'
;MPNLMSKFEIPMQVAEQVAQLGQRVRIARIRRGWSVADLASKAGINRNTLAALELGKPGTAVGVCFTVLWALGLDRTLNGVADPDADLHGKALEAARRPTHGTQVGRFRYGDRYLARPDAVAFDPFRLPLAKQVFEFTQLKGIPGAVRDAAPDAWGRRVIEHKLERDPADLQEIDYLLHGPQDGAGYLSFGLKAEPPAPSRSYNRTHQLDELIAASQAIEEGKRVAAHWLEQLDPGTSMGGARPKATIEDDHCLWLGKFPAKDDRFNLQRVEFATLDLASRCGLNVTQAWLQPVGSSDVLMLKRFDREHAEGGYLRFGLVSG
;
A
#
# COMPACT_ATOMS: atom_id res chain seq x y z
N MET A 1 55.91 16.15 5.57
CA MET A 1 54.50 15.75 5.38
C MET A 1 53.61 16.83 6.00
N PRO A 2 52.95 17.69 5.22
CA PRO A 2 52.03 18.66 5.77
C PRO A 2 50.69 17.99 6.10
N ASN A 3 50.21 18.25 7.31
CA ASN A 3 49.02 17.70 7.93
C ASN A 3 47.76 18.21 7.23
N LEU A 4 47.11 17.36 6.43
CA LEU A 4 45.89 17.70 5.69
C LEU A 4 44.64 17.48 6.56
N MET A 5 44.59 18.06 7.76
CA MET A 5 43.32 18.24 8.46
C MET A 5 42.75 19.60 8.05
N SER A 6 42.04 19.62 6.92
CA SER A 6 41.22 20.76 6.54
C SER A 6 40.29 21.12 7.69
N LYS A 7 40.29 22.39 8.10
CA LYS A 7 39.33 22.94 9.06
C LYS A 7 37.93 22.55 8.58
N PHE A 8 37.17 21.83 9.41
CA PHE A 8 35.82 21.40 9.06
C PHE A 8 34.93 22.65 8.93
N GLU A 9 34.68 23.07 7.70
CA GLU A 9 33.81 24.20 7.39
C GLU A 9 32.37 23.71 7.26
N ILE A 10 31.47 24.35 8.00
CA ILE A 10 30.08 23.92 8.11
C ILE A 10 29.28 24.71 7.07
N PRO A 11 28.53 24.03 6.17
CA PRO A 11 27.69 24.71 5.20
C PRO A 11 26.68 25.64 5.88
N MET A 12 26.41 26.80 5.28
CA MET A 12 25.50 27.81 5.85
C MET A 12 24.12 27.24 6.21
N GLN A 13 23.56 26.39 5.34
CA GLN A 13 22.28 25.70 5.58
C GLN A 13 22.31 24.82 6.82
N VAL A 14 23.43 24.13 7.06
CA VAL A 14 23.62 23.29 8.26
C VAL A 14 23.75 24.16 9.50
N ALA A 15 24.46 25.29 9.42
CA ALA A 15 24.57 26.24 10.52
C ALA A 15 23.20 26.83 10.92
N GLU A 16 22.34 27.15 9.95
CA GLU A 16 20.97 27.61 10.18
C GLU A 16 20.11 26.55 10.87
N GLN A 17 20.19 25.29 10.43
CA GLN A 17 19.45 24.19 11.03
C GLN A 17 19.87 23.92 12.49
N VAL A 18 21.17 24.02 12.78
CA VAL A 18 21.69 23.90 14.16
C VAL A 18 21.18 25.04 15.04
N ALA A 19 21.14 26.28 14.53
CA ALA A 19 20.55 27.42 15.24
C ALA A 19 19.05 27.23 15.53
N GLN A 20 18.28 26.76 14.54
CA GLN A 20 16.86 26.48 14.69
C GLN A 20 16.59 25.33 15.68
N LEU A 21 17.45 24.31 15.72
CA LEU A 21 17.39 23.26 16.73
C LEU A 21 17.61 23.82 18.14
N GLY A 22 18.65 24.63 18.35
CA GLY A 22 18.92 25.29 19.63
C GLY A 22 17.72 26.13 20.12
N GLN A 23 17.09 26.86 19.20
CA GLN A 23 15.91 27.66 19.51
C GLN A 23 14.69 26.81 19.89
N ARG A 24 14.46 25.67 19.22
CA ARG A 24 13.39 24.73 19.59
C ARG A 24 13.60 24.14 20.98
N VAL A 25 14.83 23.78 21.32
CA VAL A 25 15.20 23.30 22.67
C VAL A 25 14.94 24.39 23.71
N ARG A 26 15.37 25.63 23.45
CA ARG A 26 15.12 26.77 24.34
C ARG A 26 13.62 27.01 24.56
N ILE A 27 12.83 26.99 23.49
CA ILE A 27 11.37 27.15 23.57
C ILE A 27 10.74 26.01 24.37
N ALA A 28 11.15 24.75 24.11
CA ALA A 28 10.66 23.59 24.84
C ALA A 28 10.97 23.65 26.33
N ARG A 29 12.16 24.15 26.71
CA ARG A 29 12.54 24.41 28.10
C ARG A 29 11.68 25.49 28.75
N ILE A 30 11.53 26.64 28.10
CA ILE A 30 10.75 27.78 28.64
C ILE A 30 9.29 27.38 28.85
N ARG A 31 8.69 26.63 27.90
CA ARG A 31 7.31 26.13 28.02
C ARG A 31 7.09 25.21 29.21
N ARG A 32 8.14 24.55 29.72
CA ARG A 32 8.11 23.69 30.91
C ARG A 32 8.39 24.45 32.21
N GLY A 33 8.61 25.77 32.14
CA GLY A 33 8.94 26.60 33.30
C GLY A 33 10.33 26.34 33.87
N TRP A 34 11.22 25.70 33.12
CA TRP A 34 12.56 25.32 33.60
C TRP A 34 13.59 26.39 33.32
N SER A 35 14.44 26.68 34.31
CA SER A 35 15.65 27.48 34.09
C SER A 35 16.70 26.67 33.32
N VAL A 36 17.72 27.35 32.79
CA VAL A 36 18.89 26.68 32.18
C VAL A 36 19.57 25.76 33.21
N ALA A 37 19.56 26.14 34.48
CA ALA A 37 20.11 25.31 35.55
C ALA A 37 19.35 23.98 35.71
N ASP A 38 18.03 24.03 35.69
CA ASP A 38 17.17 22.87 35.95
C ASP A 38 17.28 21.84 34.83
N LEU A 39 17.25 22.28 33.57
CA LEU A 39 17.40 21.38 32.43
C LEU A 39 18.82 20.80 32.35
N ALA A 40 19.86 21.61 32.63
CA ALA A 40 21.24 21.13 32.63
C ALA A 40 21.46 20.05 33.71
N SER A 41 20.87 20.23 34.90
CA SER A 41 20.91 19.24 35.98
C SER A 41 20.16 17.96 35.61
N LYS A 42 18.95 18.06 35.04
CA LYS A 42 18.17 16.90 34.57
C LYS A 42 18.87 16.13 33.44
N ALA A 43 19.60 16.83 32.57
CA ALA A 43 20.37 16.25 31.49
C ALA A 43 21.79 15.80 31.92
N GLY A 44 22.21 16.02 33.17
CA GLY A 44 23.54 15.62 33.65
C GLY A 44 24.71 16.36 32.97
N ILE A 45 24.50 17.61 32.52
CA ILE A 45 25.52 18.39 31.79
C ILE A 45 25.79 19.76 32.44
N ASN A 46 26.89 20.40 32.03
CA ASN A 46 27.22 21.75 32.47
C ASN A 46 26.24 22.79 31.86
N ARG A 47 25.86 23.81 32.65
CA ARG A 47 24.99 24.92 32.21
C ARG A 47 25.53 25.66 30.99
N ASN A 48 26.85 25.83 30.89
CA ASN A 48 27.49 26.47 29.74
C ASN A 48 27.33 25.62 28.48
N THR A 49 27.33 24.29 28.61
CA THR A 49 27.09 23.36 27.52
C THR A 49 25.63 23.44 27.04
N LEU A 50 24.67 23.54 27.97
CA LEU A 50 23.27 23.76 27.62
C LEU A 50 23.06 25.13 26.94
N ALA A 51 23.72 26.19 27.42
CA ALA A 51 23.65 27.51 26.79
C ALA A 51 24.26 27.50 25.38
N ALA A 52 25.38 26.81 25.18
CA ALA A 52 25.98 26.63 23.86
C ALA A 52 25.05 25.87 22.89
N LEU A 53 24.34 24.85 23.38
CA LEU A 53 23.33 24.12 22.62
C LEU A 53 22.15 25.02 22.22
N GLU A 54 21.60 25.79 23.16
CA GLU A 54 20.47 26.69 22.87
C GLU A 54 20.82 27.82 21.90
N LEU A 55 22.09 28.24 21.87
CA LEU A 55 22.62 29.17 20.88
C LEU A 55 22.94 28.51 19.53
N GLY A 56 22.79 27.19 19.42
CA GLY A 56 23.08 26.45 18.20
C GLY A 56 24.56 26.46 17.82
N LYS A 57 25.47 26.41 18.79
CA LYS A 57 26.91 26.35 18.50
C LYS A 57 27.25 25.03 17.81
N PRO A 58 27.82 25.05 16.59
CA PRO A 58 28.03 23.82 15.79
C PRO A 58 29.04 22.81 16.36
N GLY A 59 29.87 23.19 17.32
CA GLY A 59 30.81 22.29 18.01
C GLY A 59 30.23 21.54 19.20
N THR A 60 28.93 21.67 19.47
CA THR A 60 28.27 20.96 20.57
C THR A 60 28.15 19.48 20.20
N ALA A 61 28.67 18.58 21.05
CA ALA A 61 28.64 17.14 20.79
C ALA A 61 27.20 16.63 20.61
N VAL A 62 26.96 15.80 19.59
CA VAL A 62 25.63 15.25 19.27
C VAL A 62 25.02 14.50 20.46
N GLY A 63 25.84 13.80 21.25
CA GLY A 63 25.39 13.13 22.47
C GLY A 63 24.76 14.08 23.49
N VAL A 64 25.26 15.32 23.61
CA VAL A 64 24.66 16.35 24.48
C VAL A 64 23.27 16.73 24.00
N CYS A 65 23.08 16.88 22.68
CA CYS A 65 21.76 17.17 22.09
C CYS A 65 20.75 16.08 22.43
N PHE A 66 21.15 14.82 22.28
CA PHE A 66 20.26 13.67 22.52
C PHE A 66 19.89 13.56 24.00
N THR A 67 20.85 13.74 24.90
CA THR A 67 20.59 13.73 26.34
C THR A 67 19.65 14.86 26.77
N VAL A 68 19.76 16.05 26.17
CA VAL A 68 18.84 17.16 26.44
C VAL A 68 17.42 16.88 25.91
N LEU A 69 17.29 16.28 24.73
CA LEU A 69 15.99 15.89 24.18
C LEU A 69 15.32 14.80 25.01
N TRP A 70 16.08 13.82 25.49
CA TRP A 70 15.62 12.83 26.45
C TRP A 70 15.14 13.47 27.76
N ALA A 71 15.91 14.41 28.33
CA ALA A 71 15.52 15.12 29.54
C ALA A 71 14.25 15.97 29.37
N LEU A 72 13.93 16.39 28.14
CA LEU A 72 12.70 17.09 27.78
C LEU A 72 11.52 16.16 27.48
N GLY A 73 11.72 14.84 27.42
CA GLY A 73 10.72 13.85 26.99
C GLY A 73 10.41 13.92 25.49
N LEU A 74 11.38 14.33 24.68
CA LEU A 74 11.29 14.48 23.23
C LEU A 74 12.19 13.47 22.48
N ASP A 75 12.73 12.46 23.17
CA ASP A 75 13.61 11.43 22.62
C ASP A 75 13.00 10.69 21.43
N ARG A 76 11.68 10.43 21.44
CA ARG A 76 10.98 9.78 20.32
C ARG A 76 11.09 10.53 18.99
N THR A 77 11.36 11.83 19.01
CA THR A 77 11.57 12.62 17.79
C THR A 77 12.88 12.27 17.07
N LEU A 78 13.82 11.61 17.75
CA LEU A 78 15.07 11.13 17.16
C LEU A 78 14.83 10.01 16.15
N ASN A 79 13.76 9.23 16.30
CA ASN A 79 13.42 8.15 15.38
C ASN A 79 13.14 8.65 13.96
N GLY A 80 12.77 9.93 13.78
CA GLY A 80 12.55 10.55 12.47
C GLY A 80 13.79 11.21 11.86
N VAL A 81 14.93 11.26 12.58
CA VAL A 81 16.17 11.86 12.07
C VAL A 81 16.92 10.82 11.24
N ALA A 82 17.09 11.10 9.96
CA ALA A 82 17.69 10.16 9.00
C ALA A 82 16.98 8.79 8.98
N ASP A 83 15.65 8.80 9.17
CA ASP A 83 14.82 7.62 9.01
C ASP A 83 14.93 7.13 7.55
N PRO A 84 15.50 5.94 7.30
CA PRO A 84 15.65 5.41 5.95
C PRO A 84 14.30 5.22 5.26
N ASP A 85 13.22 5.04 6.03
CA ASP A 85 11.90 4.88 5.47
C ASP A 85 11.25 6.19 5.04
N ALA A 86 11.70 7.32 5.59
CA ALA A 86 11.28 8.66 5.18
C ALA A 86 12.18 9.26 4.08
N ASP A 87 13.34 8.65 3.78
CA ASP A 87 14.27 9.10 2.75
C ASP A 87 13.81 8.72 1.33
N LEU A 88 12.91 9.52 0.77
CA LEU A 88 12.42 9.35 -0.61
C LEU A 88 13.56 9.39 -1.65
N HIS A 89 14.62 10.17 -1.40
CA HIS A 89 15.74 10.30 -2.33
C HIS A 89 16.64 9.07 -2.28
N GLY A 90 16.97 8.58 -1.09
CA GLY A 90 17.66 7.30 -0.89
C GLY A 90 16.90 6.13 -1.48
N LYS A 91 15.57 6.06 -1.27
CA LYS A 91 14.69 5.05 -1.89
C LYS A 91 14.72 5.10 -3.42
N ALA A 92 14.73 6.29 -4.01
CA ALA A 92 14.84 6.46 -5.45
C ALA A 92 16.22 6.01 -6.00
N LEU A 93 17.31 6.34 -5.29
CA LEU A 93 18.66 5.89 -5.65
C LEU A 93 18.83 4.37 -5.48
N GLU A 94 18.27 3.77 -4.43
CA GLU A 94 18.24 2.32 -4.23
C GLU A 94 17.45 1.64 -5.37
N ALA A 95 16.27 2.17 -5.71
CA ALA A 95 15.48 1.69 -6.83
C ALA A 95 16.24 1.78 -8.17
N ALA A 96 17.04 2.83 -8.36
CA ALA A 96 17.87 3.02 -9.55
C ALA A 96 19.15 2.16 -9.58
N ARG A 97 19.66 1.72 -8.41
CA ARG A 97 20.88 0.91 -8.27
C ARG A 97 20.63 -0.60 -8.24
N ARG A 98 19.37 -1.05 -8.15
CA ARG A 98 19.06 -2.48 -8.22
C ARG A 98 19.61 -3.04 -9.53
N PRO A 99 20.55 -4.00 -9.48
CA PRO A 99 21.09 -4.58 -10.69
C PRO A 99 19.94 -5.18 -11.48
N THR A 100 19.78 -4.74 -12.73
CA THR A 100 18.97 -5.42 -13.73
C THR A 100 19.58 -6.81 -13.92
N HIS A 101 19.14 -7.78 -13.10
CA HIS A 101 19.04 -9.15 -13.57
C HIS A 101 18.29 -9.07 -14.90
N GLY A 102 18.88 -9.62 -15.97
CA GLY A 102 18.56 -9.33 -17.37
C GLY A 102 17.11 -8.94 -17.61
N THR A 103 16.89 -7.77 -18.22
CA THR A 103 15.57 -7.15 -18.42
C THR A 103 14.52 -8.21 -18.73
N GLN A 104 13.60 -8.45 -17.80
CA GLN A 104 12.56 -9.46 -17.98
C GLN A 104 11.68 -9.01 -19.15
N VAL A 105 11.85 -9.68 -20.30
CA VAL A 105 11.04 -9.44 -21.50
C VAL A 105 9.82 -10.33 -21.43
N GLY A 106 8.65 -9.71 -21.30
CA GLY A 106 7.38 -10.42 -21.46
C GLY A 106 6.85 -10.28 -22.87
N ARG A 107 6.11 -11.30 -23.30
CA ARG A 107 5.53 -11.40 -24.65
C ARG A 107 4.04 -11.66 -24.54
N PHE A 108 3.27 -10.94 -25.34
CA PHE A 108 1.82 -11.12 -25.44
C PHE A 108 1.41 -11.28 -26.91
N ARG A 109 0.44 -12.15 -27.16
CA ARG A 109 -0.21 -12.29 -28.46
C ARG A 109 -1.67 -12.69 -28.26
N TYR A 110 -2.57 -12.08 -29.04
CA TYR A 110 -3.95 -12.53 -29.11
C TYR A 110 -4.07 -13.92 -29.74
N GLY A 111 -4.95 -14.76 -29.20
CA GLY A 111 -5.28 -16.04 -29.81
C GLY A 111 -5.99 -15.85 -31.15
N ASP A 112 -5.69 -16.69 -32.14
CA ASP A 112 -6.26 -16.55 -33.50
C ASP A 112 -7.79 -16.66 -33.50
N ARG A 113 -8.36 -17.52 -32.62
CA ARG A 113 -9.82 -17.62 -32.41
C ARG A 113 -10.43 -16.34 -31.85
N TYR A 114 -9.70 -15.62 -30.99
CA TYR A 114 -10.15 -14.34 -30.43
C TYR A 114 -10.17 -13.26 -31.51
N LEU A 115 -9.11 -13.18 -32.34
CA LEU A 115 -9.01 -12.23 -33.45
C LEU A 115 -10.06 -12.47 -34.55
N ALA A 116 -10.56 -13.69 -34.70
CA ALA A 116 -11.60 -14.02 -35.68
C ALA A 116 -13.02 -13.63 -35.21
N ARG A 117 -13.19 -13.20 -33.95
CA ARG A 117 -14.50 -12.80 -33.44
C ARG A 117 -14.93 -11.46 -34.05
N PRO A 118 -16.19 -11.34 -34.51
CA PRO A 118 -16.72 -10.06 -35.01
C PRO A 118 -16.86 -9.02 -33.90
N ASP A 119 -16.94 -9.46 -32.64
CA ASP A 119 -17.08 -8.66 -31.42
C ASP A 119 -15.79 -8.63 -30.58
N ALA A 120 -14.63 -8.90 -31.18
CA ALA A 120 -13.35 -8.85 -30.48
C ALA A 120 -13.07 -7.44 -29.93
N VAL A 121 -12.58 -7.36 -28.70
CA VAL A 121 -12.25 -6.09 -28.02
C VAL A 121 -10.74 -6.05 -27.76
N ALA A 122 -10.09 -4.95 -28.12
CA ALA A 122 -8.69 -4.74 -27.74
C ALA A 122 -8.57 -4.54 -26.22
N PHE A 123 -7.62 -5.20 -25.57
CA PHE A 123 -7.37 -5.02 -24.13
C PHE A 123 -6.85 -3.61 -23.82
N ASP A 124 -6.07 -3.03 -24.73
CA ASP A 124 -5.65 -1.64 -24.73
C ASP A 124 -5.58 -1.21 -26.21
N PRO A 125 -6.49 -0.36 -26.72
CA PRO A 125 -6.51 0.03 -28.12
C PRO A 125 -5.20 0.70 -28.61
N PHE A 126 -4.39 1.26 -27.70
CA PHE A 126 -3.17 1.98 -28.03
C PHE A 126 -1.92 1.12 -27.88
N ARG A 127 -1.82 0.33 -26.81
CA ARG A 127 -0.63 -0.51 -26.53
C ARG A 127 -0.79 -1.98 -26.95
N LEU A 128 -2.02 -2.46 -27.04
CA LEU A 128 -2.39 -3.83 -27.41
C LEU A 128 -3.54 -3.84 -28.43
N PRO A 129 -3.42 -3.18 -29.59
CA PRO A 129 -4.44 -3.24 -30.62
C PRO A 129 -4.63 -4.68 -31.12
N LEU A 130 -5.82 -5.01 -31.62
CA LEU A 130 -6.09 -6.32 -32.21
C LEU A 130 -5.15 -6.59 -33.39
N ALA A 131 -4.13 -7.40 -33.18
CA ALA A 131 -3.12 -7.73 -34.17
C ALA A 131 -2.57 -9.15 -33.96
N LYS A 132 -2.09 -9.76 -35.04
CA LYS A 132 -1.47 -11.11 -35.02
C LYS A 132 -0.02 -11.10 -34.54
N GLN A 133 0.61 -9.93 -34.48
CA GLN A 133 2.00 -9.80 -34.06
C GLN A 133 2.18 -10.14 -32.57
N VAL A 134 3.41 -10.49 -32.20
CA VAL A 134 3.80 -10.61 -30.79
C VAL A 134 4.19 -9.22 -30.30
N PHE A 135 3.61 -8.80 -29.18
CA PHE A 135 3.97 -7.59 -28.49
C PHE A 135 4.99 -7.91 -27.40
N GLU A 136 6.05 -7.11 -27.31
CA GLU A 136 7.12 -7.26 -26.31
C GLU A 136 7.11 -6.12 -25.31
N PHE A 137 7.31 -6.46 -24.04
CA PHE A 137 7.28 -5.54 -22.92
C PHE A 137 8.50 -5.73 -22.06
N THR A 138 9.15 -4.63 -21.71
CA THR A 138 10.30 -4.58 -20.80
C THR A 138 10.00 -3.79 -19.52
N GLN A 139 8.97 -2.93 -19.57
CA GLN A 139 8.45 -2.23 -18.41
C GLN A 139 7.55 -3.14 -17.57
N LEU A 140 7.29 -2.76 -16.31
CA LEU A 140 6.38 -3.48 -15.40
C LEU A 140 6.71 -4.98 -15.27
N LYS A 141 8.01 -5.33 -15.28
CA LYS A 141 8.52 -6.71 -15.25
C LYS A 141 8.04 -7.57 -16.44
N GLY A 142 7.81 -6.94 -17.59
CA GLY A 142 7.35 -7.59 -18.82
C GLY A 142 5.84 -7.83 -18.89
N ILE A 143 5.06 -7.32 -17.93
CA ILE A 143 3.61 -7.45 -17.95
C ILE A 143 2.98 -6.23 -18.66
N PRO A 144 2.11 -6.42 -19.66
CA PRO A 144 1.40 -5.29 -20.29
C PRO A 144 0.56 -4.53 -19.25
N GLY A 145 0.47 -3.20 -19.37
CA GLY A 145 -0.28 -2.35 -18.43
C GLY A 145 -1.73 -2.80 -18.21
N ALA A 146 -2.49 -3.01 -19.29
CA ALA A 146 -3.87 -3.50 -19.19
C ALA A 146 -4.00 -4.89 -18.55
N VAL A 147 -2.95 -5.71 -18.56
CA VAL A 147 -2.92 -7.00 -17.86
C VAL A 147 -2.55 -6.81 -16.38
N ARG A 148 -1.62 -5.90 -16.10
CA ARG A 148 -1.24 -5.47 -14.74
C ARG A 148 -2.44 -4.93 -13.98
N ASP A 149 -3.37 -4.26 -14.66
CA ASP A 149 -4.61 -3.73 -14.09
C ASP A 149 -5.60 -4.80 -13.63
N ALA A 150 -5.33 -6.08 -13.92
CA ALA A 150 -6.06 -7.21 -13.34
C ALA A 150 -5.24 -7.95 -12.27
N ALA A 151 -4.01 -7.52 -11.98
CA ALA A 151 -3.15 -8.14 -10.97
C ALA A 151 -3.61 -7.79 -9.55
N PRO A 152 -3.43 -8.71 -8.57
CA PRO A 152 -3.79 -8.44 -7.19
C PRO A 152 -3.01 -7.23 -6.63
N ASP A 153 -3.71 -6.45 -5.81
CA ASP A 153 -3.14 -5.36 -5.03
C ASP A 153 -2.33 -5.85 -3.82
N ALA A 154 -1.87 -4.94 -2.96
CA ALA A 154 -1.02 -5.32 -1.81
C ALA A 154 -1.75 -6.18 -0.76
N TRP A 155 -3.07 -6.10 -0.66
CA TRP A 155 -3.84 -7.05 0.14
C TRP A 155 -3.91 -8.41 -0.55
N GLY A 156 -4.27 -8.41 -1.83
CA GLY A 156 -4.38 -9.63 -2.61
C GLY A 156 -3.11 -10.46 -2.68
N ARG A 157 -1.97 -9.78 -2.84
CA ARG A 157 -0.64 -10.42 -2.80
C ARG A 157 -0.37 -11.09 -1.47
N ARG A 158 -0.70 -10.45 -0.34
CA ARG A 158 -0.55 -11.06 0.98
C ARG A 158 -1.38 -12.31 1.16
N VAL A 159 -2.61 -12.34 0.63
CA VAL A 159 -3.46 -13.55 0.65
C VAL A 159 -2.82 -14.66 -0.19
N ILE A 160 -2.30 -14.33 -1.38
CA ILE A 160 -1.61 -15.30 -2.25
C ILE A 160 -0.32 -15.81 -1.63
N GLU A 161 0.50 -14.94 -1.06
CA GLU A 161 1.74 -15.29 -0.34
C GLU A 161 1.45 -16.26 0.81
N HIS A 162 0.41 -15.99 1.61
CA HIS A 162 -0.06 -16.89 2.68
C HIS A 162 -0.56 -18.23 2.12
N LYS A 163 -1.30 -18.22 1.00
CA LYS A 163 -1.82 -19.43 0.36
C LYS A 163 -0.71 -20.31 -0.21
N LEU A 164 0.33 -19.70 -0.76
CA LEU A 164 1.45 -20.41 -1.36
C LEU A 164 2.52 -20.82 -0.34
N GLU A 165 2.50 -20.24 0.86
CA GLU A 165 3.55 -20.39 1.87
C GLU A 165 4.96 -20.08 1.29
N ARG A 166 5.05 -19.06 0.43
CA ARG A 166 6.28 -18.65 -0.24
C ARG A 166 6.64 -17.21 0.10
N ASP A 167 7.94 -16.93 0.16
CA ASP A 167 8.45 -15.58 0.36
C ASP A 167 8.12 -14.71 -0.88
N PRO A 168 7.71 -13.44 -0.70
CA PRO A 168 7.46 -12.53 -1.82
C PRO A 168 8.64 -12.38 -2.78
N ALA A 169 9.88 -12.57 -2.31
CA ALA A 169 11.09 -12.56 -3.12
C ALA A 169 11.17 -13.72 -4.12
N ASP A 170 10.47 -14.83 -3.85
CA ASP A 170 10.42 -16.01 -4.70
C ASP A 170 9.29 -15.96 -5.74
N LEU A 171 8.42 -14.94 -5.68
CA LEU A 171 7.25 -14.80 -6.54
C LEU A 171 7.48 -13.73 -7.62
N GLN A 172 7.25 -14.13 -8.87
CA GLN A 172 7.24 -13.25 -10.02
C GLN A 172 5.85 -12.64 -10.23
N GLU A 173 5.80 -11.59 -11.05
CA GLU A 173 4.55 -10.90 -11.34
C GLU A 173 3.48 -11.83 -11.97
N ILE A 174 3.92 -12.77 -12.79
CA ILE A 174 3.03 -13.75 -13.41
C ILE A 174 2.46 -14.75 -12.40
N ASP A 175 3.17 -15.05 -11.31
CA ASP A 175 2.66 -15.93 -10.26
C ASP A 175 1.44 -15.30 -9.58
N TYR A 176 1.50 -13.99 -9.32
CA TYR A 176 0.36 -13.25 -8.77
C TYR A 176 -0.84 -13.20 -9.72
N LEU A 177 -0.62 -13.13 -11.04
CA LEU A 177 -1.70 -13.21 -12.02
C LEU A 177 -2.32 -14.61 -12.05
N LEU A 178 -1.50 -15.67 -12.04
CA LEU A 178 -1.94 -17.06 -12.12
C LEU A 178 -2.66 -17.55 -10.84
N HIS A 179 -2.23 -17.06 -9.68
CA HIS A 179 -2.83 -17.37 -8.38
C HIS A 179 -3.86 -16.34 -7.92
N GLY A 180 -4.06 -15.27 -8.70
CA GLY A 180 -5.10 -14.29 -8.50
C GLY A 180 -6.50 -14.87 -8.72
N PRO A 181 -7.54 -14.10 -8.35
CA PRO A 181 -8.92 -14.52 -8.44
C PRO A 181 -9.31 -14.77 -9.90
N GLN A 182 -10.05 -15.84 -10.15
CA GLN A 182 -10.66 -16.07 -11.46
C GLN A 182 -11.82 -15.09 -11.73
N ASP A 183 -12.27 -14.35 -10.72
CA ASP A 183 -13.28 -13.29 -10.78
C ASP A 183 -12.77 -11.93 -10.28
N GLY A 184 -11.51 -11.59 -10.64
CA GLY A 184 -10.85 -10.32 -10.32
C GLY A 184 -11.51 -9.08 -10.94
N ALA A 185 -10.91 -7.90 -10.79
CA ALA A 185 -11.48 -6.70 -11.41
C ALA A 185 -11.44 -6.77 -12.93
N GLY A 186 -12.44 -6.17 -13.57
CA GLY A 186 -12.56 -6.20 -15.02
C GLY A 186 -13.05 -7.56 -15.53
N TYR A 187 -12.63 -7.94 -16.74
CA TYR A 187 -13.06 -9.18 -17.41
C TYR A 187 -11.94 -10.20 -17.62
N LEU A 188 -10.72 -9.94 -17.15
CA LEU A 188 -9.57 -10.80 -17.42
C LEU A 188 -9.48 -11.94 -16.40
N SER A 189 -9.08 -13.11 -16.88
CA SER A 189 -8.76 -14.27 -16.07
C SER A 189 -7.49 -14.92 -16.59
N PHE A 190 -6.70 -15.50 -15.70
CA PHE A 190 -5.38 -16.05 -16.04
C PHE A 190 -5.31 -17.52 -15.70
N GLY A 191 -4.65 -18.28 -16.58
CA GLY A 191 -4.42 -19.70 -16.40
C GLY A 191 -3.29 -20.19 -17.28
N LEU A 192 -2.76 -21.37 -16.97
CA LEU A 192 -1.68 -22.01 -17.73
C LEU A 192 -2.15 -22.65 -19.04
N LYS A 193 -3.47 -22.79 -19.23
CA LYS A 193 -4.08 -23.41 -20.40
C LYS A 193 -4.87 -22.37 -21.19
N ALA A 194 -5.02 -22.60 -22.49
CA ALA A 194 -5.80 -21.75 -23.39
C ALA A 194 -7.28 -21.64 -22.96
N GLU A 195 -7.81 -22.71 -22.36
CA GLU A 195 -9.10 -22.71 -21.68
C GLU A 195 -8.83 -22.77 -20.17
N PRO A 196 -8.89 -21.63 -19.46
CA PRO A 196 -8.78 -21.62 -18.01
C PRO A 196 -9.99 -22.32 -17.37
N PRO A 197 -9.86 -22.88 -16.16
CA PRO A 197 -11.00 -23.40 -15.43
C PRO A 197 -12.07 -22.33 -15.26
N ALA A 198 -13.35 -22.74 -15.30
CA ALA A 198 -14.45 -21.82 -15.07
C ALA A 198 -14.30 -21.15 -13.69
N PRO A 199 -14.64 -19.86 -13.55
CA PRO A 199 -14.56 -19.18 -12.27
C PRO A 199 -15.42 -19.89 -11.22
N SER A 200 -14.88 -20.02 -10.00
CA SER A 200 -15.67 -20.49 -8.88
C SER A 200 -16.82 -19.53 -8.64
N ARG A 201 -18.05 -20.04 -8.61
CA ARG A 201 -19.28 -19.26 -8.36
C ARG A 201 -19.68 -19.26 -6.89
N SER A 202 -18.80 -19.72 -6.00
CA SER A 202 -19.05 -19.72 -4.56
C SER A 202 -18.63 -18.39 -3.97
N TYR A 203 -19.49 -17.38 -4.10
CA TYR A 203 -19.27 -16.08 -3.46
C TYR A 203 -19.57 -16.13 -1.96
N ASN A 204 -18.82 -15.36 -1.19
CA ASN A 204 -19.11 -15.17 0.23
C ASN A 204 -20.46 -14.49 0.42
N ARG A 205 -21.04 -14.65 1.60
CA ARG A 205 -22.33 -14.06 1.97
C ARG A 205 -22.18 -13.17 3.20
N THR A 206 -23.16 -12.29 3.41
CA THR A 206 -23.19 -11.36 4.55
C THR A 206 -23.13 -12.04 5.92
N HIS A 207 -23.63 -13.28 6.04
CA HIS A 207 -23.54 -14.05 7.29
C HIS A 207 -22.13 -14.56 7.63
N GLN A 208 -21.15 -14.44 6.73
CA GLN A 208 -19.77 -14.90 6.91
C GLN A 208 -18.82 -13.76 7.31
N LEU A 209 -19.34 -12.54 7.46
CA LEU A 209 -18.50 -11.35 7.61
C LEU A 209 -17.69 -11.37 8.92
N ASP A 210 -18.26 -11.89 10.01
CA ASP A 210 -17.54 -12.03 11.29
C ASP A 210 -16.29 -12.91 11.11
N GLU A 211 -16.41 -14.07 10.47
CA GLU A 211 -15.29 -14.97 10.24
C GLU A 211 -14.28 -14.42 9.22
N LEU A 212 -14.74 -13.73 8.17
CA LEU A 212 -13.88 -13.10 7.17
C LEU A 212 -13.04 -11.97 7.78
N ILE A 213 -13.61 -11.20 8.71
CA ILE A 213 -12.86 -10.18 9.48
C ILE A 213 -11.79 -10.88 10.33
N ALA A 214 -12.15 -11.92 11.08
CA ALA A 214 -11.21 -12.64 11.92
C ALA A 214 -10.07 -13.27 11.11
N ALA A 215 -10.38 -13.89 9.98
CA ALA A 215 -9.39 -14.46 9.06
C ALA A 215 -8.48 -13.36 8.47
N SER A 216 -9.04 -12.20 8.13
CA SER A 216 -8.28 -11.06 7.61
C SER A 216 -7.27 -10.54 8.62
N GLN A 217 -7.70 -10.35 9.87
CA GLN A 217 -6.83 -9.91 10.96
C GLN A 217 -5.73 -10.93 11.26
N ALA A 218 -6.03 -12.23 11.16
CA ALA A 218 -5.02 -13.27 11.31
C ALA A 218 -3.93 -13.18 10.24
N ILE A 219 -4.27 -12.90 8.98
CA ILE A 219 -3.30 -12.65 7.89
C ILE A 219 -2.46 -11.40 8.18
N GLU A 220 -3.08 -10.31 8.63
CA GLU A 220 -2.35 -9.09 9.00
C GLU A 220 -1.34 -9.32 10.14
N GLU A 221 -1.64 -10.25 11.05
CA GLU A 221 -0.75 -10.65 12.14
C GLU A 221 0.29 -11.72 11.75
N GLY A 222 0.31 -12.16 10.49
CA GLY A 222 1.18 -13.23 10.01
C GLY A 222 0.86 -14.61 10.61
N LYS A 223 -0.38 -14.79 11.10
CA LYS A 223 -0.85 -16.07 11.64
C LYS A 223 -1.31 -16.98 10.50
N ARG A 224 -1.21 -18.30 10.73
CA ARG A 224 -1.78 -19.28 9.80
C ARG A 224 -3.30 -19.18 9.78
N VAL A 225 -3.85 -19.21 8.57
CA VAL A 225 -5.29 -19.21 8.29
C VAL A 225 -5.63 -20.47 7.52
N ALA A 226 -6.79 -21.08 7.80
CA ALA A 226 -7.21 -22.29 7.12
C ALA A 226 -7.43 -22.02 5.62
N ALA A 227 -7.08 -22.99 4.77
CA ALA A 227 -7.10 -22.85 3.31
C ALA A 227 -8.45 -22.37 2.76
N HIS A 228 -9.57 -22.86 3.30
CA HIS A 228 -10.91 -22.45 2.86
C HIS A 228 -11.18 -20.95 3.11
N TRP A 229 -10.64 -20.36 4.17
CA TRP A 229 -10.77 -18.92 4.40
C TRP A 229 -9.85 -18.11 3.46
N LEU A 230 -8.69 -18.64 3.09
CA LEU A 230 -7.83 -18.02 2.08
C LEU A 230 -8.49 -18.02 0.69
N GLU A 231 -9.25 -19.07 0.37
CA GLU A 231 -10.08 -19.12 -0.84
C GLU A 231 -11.28 -18.18 -0.80
N GLN A 232 -11.81 -17.89 0.39
CA GLN A 232 -12.92 -16.95 0.56
C GLN A 232 -12.46 -15.49 0.60
N LEU A 233 -11.27 -15.22 1.12
CA LEU A 233 -10.61 -13.91 1.04
C LEU A 233 -9.99 -13.64 -0.34
N ASP A 234 -10.45 -14.38 -1.37
CA ASP A 234 -9.92 -14.31 -2.73
C ASP A 234 -9.77 -12.84 -3.16
N PRO A 235 -8.63 -12.44 -3.77
CA PRO A 235 -8.29 -11.05 -4.04
C PRO A 235 -9.12 -10.36 -5.13
N GLY A 236 -10.45 -10.45 -5.10
CA GLY A 236 -11.38 -10.15 -6.20
C GLY A 236 -11.36 -8.74 -6.78
N THR A 237 -10.48 -7.83 -6.34
CA THR A 237 -10.42 -6.46 -6.89
C THR A 237 -8.99 -5.96 -7.05
N SER A 238 -8.61 -5.68 -8.30
CA SER A 238 -7.33 -5.09 -8.72
C SER A 238 -7.27 -3.55 -8.58
N MET A 239 -8.25 -2.96 -7.91
CA MET A 239 -8.30 -1.51 -7.74
C MET A 239 -7.72 -1.14 -6.38
N GLY A 240 -6.38 -1.14 -6.29
CA GLY A 240 -5.56 -0.44 -5.30
C GLY A 240 -5.80 -0.71 -3.79
N GLY A 241 -4.71 -0.74 -3.03
CA GLY A 241 -4.74 -0.65 -1.58
C GLY A 241 -4.14 -1.85 -0.85
N ALA A 242 -3.81 -1.61 0.43
CA ALA A 242 -3.26 -2.60 1.34
C ALA A 242 -4.25 -2.95 2.45
N ARG A 243 -5.55 -2.77 2.23
CA ARG A 243 -6.57 -3.00 3.26
C ARG A 243 -7.37 -4.27 2.97
N PRO A 244 -7.77 -5.02 4.01
CA PRO A 244 -8.51 -6.25 3.81
C PRO A 244 -9.87 -6.03 3.15
N LYS A 245 -10.16 -6.91 2.19
CA LYS A 245 -11.40 -6.88 1.41
C LYS A 245 -11.67 -8.23 0.75
N ALA A 246 -12.94 -8.51 0.50
CA ALA A 246 -13.39 -9.68 -0.25
C ALA A 246 -14.65 -9.38 -1.07
N THR A 247 -14.95 -10.24 -2.05
CA THR A 247 -16.21 -10.17 -2.80
C THR A 247 -17.32 -10.87 -2.01
N ILE A 248 -18.45 -10.20 -1.84
CA ILE A 248 -19.63 -10.69 -1.14
C ILE A 248 -20.82 -10.64 -2.11
N GLU A 249 -21.62 -11.69 -2.18
CA GLU A 249 -22.86 -11.72 -2.93
C GLU A 249 -24.07 -11.52 -2.02
N ASP A 250 -24.88 -10.51 -2.32
CA ASP A 250 -26.12 -10.22 -1.62
C ASP A 250 -27.16 -9.72 -2.61
N ASP A 251 -28.37 -10.31 -2.56
CA ASP A 251 -29.50 -10.05 -3.46
C ASP A 251 -29.11 -9.93 -4.95
N HIS A 252 -28.51 -10.99 -5.49
CA HIS A 252 -28.04 -11.05 -6.89
C HIS A 252 -27.12 -9.88 -7.30
N CYS A 253 -26.43 -9.27 -6.34
CA CYS A 253 -25.43 -8.25 -6.58
C CYS A 253 -24.10 -8.70 -5.98
N LEU A 254 -23.00 -8.41 -6.69
CA LEU A 254 -21.65 -8.54 -6.15
C LEU A 254 -21.21 -7.22 -5.53
N TRP A 255 -20.72 -7.33 -4.31
CA TRP A 255 -20.23 -6.25 -3.48
C TRP A 255 -18.77 -6.48 -3.15
N LEU A 256 -17.98 -5.43 -3.12
CA LEU A 256 -16.68 -5.42 -2.47
C LEU A 256 -16.88 -5.03 -1.00
N GLY A 257 -16.75 -5.99 -0.10
CA GLY A 257 -16.75 -5.75 1.33
C GLY A 257 -15.36 -5.30 1.77
N LYS A 258 -15.24 -4.06 2.26
CA LYS A 258 -14.01 -3.52 2.86
C LYS A 258 -14.06 -3.68 4.38
N PHE A 259 -13.12 -4.44 4.91
CA PHE A 259 -13.07 -4.80 6.32
C PHE A 259 -12.25 -3.79 7.13
N PRO A 260 -12.50 -3.67 8.45
CA PRO A 260 -11.59 -2.94 9.34
C PRO A 260 -10.21 -3.59 9.35
N ALA A 261 -9.17 -2.77 9.31
CA ALA A 261 -7.81 -3.22 9.55
C ALA A 261 -7.49 -3.10 11.06
N LYS A 262 -6.60 -3.95 11.57
CA LYS A 262 -6.26 -3.94 13.01
C LYS A 262 -5.72 -2.59 13.51
N ASP A 263 -4.93 -1.91 12.68
CA ASP A 263 -4.26 -0.65 13.04
C ASP A 263 -5.13 0.60 12.77
N ASP A 264 -6.43 0.42 12.55
CA ASP A 264 -7.36 1.52 12.33
C ASP A 264 -7.57 2.34 13.61
N ARG A 265 -7.13 3.60 13.58
CA ARG A 265 -7.28 4.54 14.71
C ARG A 265 -8.72 4.98 14.95
N PHE A 266 -9.57 4.80 13.94
CA PHE A 266 -10.99 5.13 13.93
C PHE A 266 -11.67 4.31 12.83
N ASN A 267 -12.99 4.27 12.85
CA ASN A 267 -13.78 3.49 11.90
C ASN A 267 -13.70 4.09 10.48
N LEU A 268 -12.79 3.56 9.67
CA LEU A 268 -12.53 4.05 8.32
C LEU A 268 -13.63 3.67 7.34
N GLN A 269 -14.38 2.60 7.59
CA GLN A 269 -15.51 2.18 6.78
C GLN A 269 -16.61 3.25 6.82
N ARG A 270 -16.91 3.78 8.00
CA ARG A 270 -17.83 4.92 8.17
C ARG A 270 -17.34 6.19 7.50
N VAL A 271 -16.04 6.48 7.59
CA VAL A 271 -15.46 7.68 6.97
C VAL A 271 -15.52 7.58 5.44
N GLU A 272 -15.17 6.43 4.88
CA GLU A 272 -15.26 6.22 3.43
C GLU A 272 -16.72 6.25 2.95
N PHE A 273 -17.66 5.64 3.68
CA PHE A 273 -19.10 5.74 3.40
C PHE A 273 -19.60 7.20 3.40
N ALA A 274 -19.26 7.97 4.44
CA ALA A 274 -19.65 9.38 4.53
C ALA A 274 -19.05 10.22 3.39
N THR A 275 -17.85 9.88 2.94
CA THR A 275 -17.19 10.55 1.81
C THR A 275 -17.88 10.22 0.49
N LEU A 276 -18.30 8.97 0.29
CA LEU A 276 -19.09 8.55 -0.87
C LEU A 276 -20.48 9.19 -0.89
N ASP A 277 -21.16 9.26 0.26
CA ASP A 277 -22.44 9.96 0.40
C ASP A 277 -22.30 11.46 0.08
N LEU A 278 -21.25 12.12 0.58
CA LEU A 278 -20.95 13.51 0.22
C LEU A 278 -20.73 13.67 -1.30
N ALA A 279 -19.92 12.80 -1.90
CA ALA A 279 -19.65 12.84 -3.34
C ALA A 279 -20.95 12.65 -4.17
N SER A 280 -21.81 11.73 -3.76
CA SER A 280 -23.14 11.52 -4.35
C SER A 280 -24.01 12.77 -4.27
N ARG A 281 -24.09 13.41 -3.09
CA ARG A 281 -24.84 14.67 -2.88
C ARG A 281 -24.28 15.84 -3.68
N CYS A 282 -22.99 15.81 -4.02
CA CYS A 282 -22.36 16.75 -4.92
C CYS A 282 -22.62 16.45 -6.42
N GLY A 283 -23.37 15.39 -6.75
CA GLY A 283 -23.70 15.02 -8.12
C GLY A 283 -22.59 14.24 -8.85
N LEU A 284 -21.59 13.72 -8.13
CA LEU A 284 -20.57 12.85 -8.73
C LEU A 284 -21.15 11.46 -8.98
N ASN A 285 -20.75 10.84 -10.09
CA ASN A 285 -21.09 9.44 -10.36
C ASN A 285 -20.28 8.53 -9.42
N VAL A 286 -20.94 7.98 -8.41
CA VAL A 286 -20.33 7.09 -7.42
C VAL A 286 -21.02 5.74 -7.40
N THR A 287 -20.31 4.71 -6.94
CA THR A 287 -20.92 3.40 -6.75
C THR A 287 -21.92 3.39 -5.60
N GLN A 288 -22.90 2.49 -5.67
CA GLN A 288 -23.83 2.25 -4.56
C GLN A 288 -23.05 1.66 -3.38
N ALA A 289 -23.38 2.13 -2.17
CA ALA A 289 -22.69 1.73 -0.96
C ALA A 289 -23.65 1.63 0.22
N TRP A 290 -23.31 0.78 1.18
CA TRP A 290 -23.96 0.73 2.49
C TRP A 290 -23.00 0.17 3.55
N LEU A 291 -23.34 0.34 4.82
CA LEU A 291 -22.56 -0.18 5.95
C LEU A 291 -23.28 -1.37 6.56
N GLN A 292 -22.59 -2.50 6.66
CA GLN A 292 -23.06 -3.69 7.37
C GLN A 292 -22.41 -3.72 8.76
N PRO A 293 -23.18 -3.54 9.84
CA PRO A 293 -22.67 -3.72 11.20
C PRO A 293 -22.33 -5.20 11.45
N VAL A 294 -21.18 -5.45 12.05
CA VAL A 294 -20.64 -6.79 12.31
C VAL A 294 -19.95 -6.77 13.67
N GLY A 295 -20.64 -7.27 14.70
CA GLY A 295 -20.21 -7.13 16.09
C GLY A 295 -20.02 -5.66 16.51
N SER A 296 -18.79 -5.31 16.89
CA SER A 296 -18.39 -3.93 17.23
C SER A 296 -17.78 -3.15 16.07
N SER A 297 -17.75 -3.75 14.88
CA SER A 297 -17.12 -3.21 13.67
C SER A 297 -18.17 -2.92 12.60
N ASP A 298 -17.76 -2.24 11.54
CA ASP A 298 -18.57 -2.07 10.34
C ASP A 298 -17.79 -2.54 9.11
N VAL A 299 -18.49 -3.15 8.17
CA VAL A 299 -17.98 -3.46 6.82
C VAL A 299 -18.61 -2.50 5.84
N LEU A 300 -17.78 -1.82 5.04
CA LEU A 300 -18.27 -1.01 3.94
C LEU A 300 -18.51 -1.90 2.72
N MET A 301 -19.76 -1.97 2.28
CA MET A 301 -20.20 -2.73 1.12
C MET A 301 -20.28 -1.80 -0.08
N LEU A 302 -19.46 -2.04 -1.11
CA LEU A 302 -19.43 -1.26 -2.35
C LEU A 302 -19.90 -2.09 -3.53
N LYS A 303 -20.93 -1.67 -4.24
CA LYS A 303 -21.43 -2.42 -5.40
C LYS A 303 -20.34 -2.48 -6.48
N ARG A 304 -20.09 -3.66 -7.03
CA ARG A 304 -19.17 -3.84 -8.15
C ARG A 304 -19.85 -3.32 -9.42
N PHE A 305 -19.31 -2.24 -9.98
CA PHE A 305 -19.78 -1.68 -11.25
C PHE A 305 -19.31 -2.48 -12.47
N ASP A 306 -18.31 -3.35 -12.29
CA ASP A 306 -17.75 -4.21 -13.32
C ASP A 306 -18.48 -5.56 -13.43
N ARG A 307 -19.64 -5.70 -12.78
CA ARG A 307 -20.45 -6.91 -12.69
C ARG A 307 -21.94 -6.61 -12.86
N GLU A 308 -22.64 -7.46 -13.59
CA GLU A 308 -24.09 -7.42 -13.75
C GLU A 308 -24.66 -8.84 -13.74
N HIS A 309 -25.72 -9.07 -12.97
CA HIS A 309 -26.34 -10.39 -12.88
C HIS A 309 -27.08 -10.74 -14.18
N ALA A 310 -26.90 -11.97 -14.65
CA ALA A 310 -27.53 -12.50 -15.84
C ALA A 310 -27.92 -13.98 -15.64
N GLU A 311 -28.67 -14.53 -16.59
CA GLU A 311 -29.01 -15.95 -16.56
C GLU A 311 -27.72 -16.80 -16.57
N GLY A 312 -27.49 -17.55 -15.49
CA GLY A 312 -26.31 -18.39 -15.34
C GLY A 312 -25.07 -17.71 -14.75
N GLY A 313 -25.16 -16.50 -14.16
CA GLY A 313 -24.10 -15.92 -13.33
C GLY A 313 -23.97 -14.40 -13.43
N TYR A 314 -22.74 -13.90 -13.55
CA TYR A 314 -22.46 -12.47 -13.69
C TYR A 314 -21.71 -12.18 -14.98
N LEU A 315 -22.22 -11.22 -15.77
CA LEU A 315 -21.47 -10.57 -16.83
C LEU A 315 -20.31 -9.78 -16.22
N ARG A 316 -19.22 -9.66 -16.99
CA ARG A 316 -18.01 -8.96 -16.59
C ARG A 316 -17.72 -7.84 -17.57
N PHE A 317 -17.49 -6.64 -17.05
CA PHE A 317 -17.18 -5.47 -17.87
C PHE A 317 -15.72 -5.10 -17.73
N GLY A 318 -15.13 -4.63 -18.83
CA GLY A 318 -13.74 -4.23 -18.88
C GLY A 318 -13.52 -2.88 -18.25
N LEU A 319 -12.35 -2.71 -17.66
CA LEU A 319 -11.84 -1.43 -17.22
C LEU A 319 -10.33 -1.41 -17.45
N VAL A 320 -9.81 -0.23 -17.75
CA VAL A 320 -8.38 0.06 -17.86
C VAL A 320 -8.15 1.33 -17.05
N SER A 321 -7.18 1.29 -16.15
CA SER A 321 -6.77 2.49 -15.41
C SER A 321 -6.01 3.43 -16.35
N GLY A 322 -6.33 4.73 -16.27
CA GLY A 322 -5.72 5.78 -17.08
C GLY A 322 -4.41 6.30 -16.50
#